data_AF-A0A959DN21-F1
#
_entry.id   AF-A0A959DN21-F1
#
_cell.length_a   1.000
_cell.length_b   1.000
_cell.length_c   1.000
_cell.angle_alpha   90.00
_cell.angle_beta   90.00
_cell.angle_gamma   90.00
#
_symmetry.space_group_name_H-M   'P 1'
#
loop_
_entity.id
_entity.type
_entity.pdbx_description
1 polymer ?
#
loop_
_entity_poly.entity_id
_entity_poly.type
_entity_poly.pdbx_seq_one_letter_code
_entity_poly.pdbx_strand_id
1 'polypeptide(L)'
;MIPISLFIGLLVHSNLHPVVPSMNWISENQAGYSIYYTAIDAAEIPGYRMNLNQGMNRVQEFFQKPYKQHFDIYIHPDRASLDSTWQSDWGMPAFKSECWMVASGVASRLDIIAPQRWDSFACEHRSADTTAMNNLITHELMHVFHGQNNPSSDFSEVSGLDWFVEGLATYASGQCDSIRILAVQEAIKQNEIPEHLADFWSGNLRYGLSGSVVMYLDAHYGREKLFQVLFCTELNSLLDKLGVDEETLLHDWKGYVKSL
;
A
#
# COMPACT_ATOMS: atom_id res chain seq x y z
N MET A 1 0.02 -4.73 -6.04
CA MET A 1 -0.98 -3.90 -6.73
C MET A 1 -0.63 -3.81 -8.22
N ILE A 2 -1.27 -4.65 -9.03
CA ILE A 2 -1.30 -4.50 -10.50
C ILE A 2 -2.23 -3.32 -10.77
N PRO A 3 -1.97 -2.43 -11.73
CA PRO A 3 -2.87 -1.31 -12.03
C PRO A 3 -4.31 -1.80 -12.11
N ILE A 4 -5.23 -1.10 -11.44
CA ILE A 4 -6.67 -1.38 -11.44
C ILE A 4 -7.27 -1.26 -12.84
N SER A 5 -6.49 -0.84 -13.83
CA SER A 5 -6.81 -0.97 -15.24
C SER A 5 -5.74 -1.81 -15.95
N LEU A 6 -5.97 -3.12 -16.19
CA LEU A 6 -5.47 -3.83 -17.38
C LEU A 6 -6.00 -5.29 -17.52
N PHE A 7 -6.74 -5.48 -18.64
CA PHE A 7 -6.91 -6.67 -19.49
C PHE A 7 -7.93 -7.80 -19.22
N ILE A 8 -9.07 -7.64 -19.90
CA ILE A 8 -9.91 -8.70 -20.46
C ILE A 8 -9.17 -9.41 -21.63
N GLY A 9 -9.19 -10.74 -21.66
CA GLY A 9 -8.84 -11.55 -22.85
C GLY A 9 -8.72 -13.07 -22.58
N LEU A 10 -9.71 -13.85 -23.01
CA LEU A 10 -9.86 -15.30 -22.85
C LEU A 10 -8.70 -16.17 -23.41
N LEU A 11 -8.40 -17.30 -22.76
CA LEU A 11 -8.60 -18.67 -23.30
C LEU A 11 -8.27 -19.77 -22.27
N VAL A 12 -9.21 -20.72 -22.15
CA VAL A 12 -9.18 -21.94 -21.34
C VAL A 12 -8.19 -22.95 -21.89
N HIS A 13 -7.24 -23.45 -21.10
CA HIS A 13 -6.60 -24.77 -21.32
C HIS A 13 -6.21 -25.46 -20.00
N SER A 14 -6.89 -26.59 -19.75
CA SER A 14 -6.51 -27.79 -18.98
C SER A 14 -5.69 -27.66 -17.68
N ASN A 15 -6.39 -27.89 -16.57
CA ASN A 15 -5.91 -28.02 -15.19
C ASN A 15 -4.94 -29.20 -14.99
N LEU A 16 -3.68 -28.88 -14.73
CA LEU A 16 -2.83 -29.61 -13.79
C LEU A 16 -2.27 -28.57 -12.83
N HIS A 17 -3.04 -28.24 -11.79
CA HIS A 17 -2.50 -27.44 -10.70
C HIS A 17 -1.48 -28.30 -9.96
N PRO A 18 -0.21 -27.85 -9.83
CA PRO A 18 0.70 -28.48 -8.90
C PRO A 18 0.05 -28.47 -7.51
N VAL A 19 -0.02 -29.63 -6.87
CA VAL A 19 -0.48 -29.77 -5.49
C VAL A 19 0.54 -29.05 -4.62
N VAL A 20 0.30 -27.78 -4.32
CA VAL A 20 1.04 -27.07 -3.29
C VAL A 20 0.71 -27.78 -1.98
N PRO A 21 1.71 -28.27 -1.22
CA PRO A 21 1.46 -28.89 0.07
C PRO A 21 0.61 -27.95 0.91
N SER A 22 -0.49 -28.44 1.49
CA SER A 22 -1.30 -27.64 2.41
C SER A 22 -0.38 -27.11 3.52
N MET A 23 -0.15 -25.80 3.55
CA MET A 23 0.64 -25.19 4.60
C MET A 23 -0.10 -25.37 5.92
N ASN A 24 0.59 -25.92 6.91
CA ASN A 24 0.08 -26.01 8.27
C ASN A 24 0.18 -24.64 8.93
N TRP A 25 -0.85 -23.81 8.71
CA TRP A 25 -0.97 -22.51 9.32
C TRP A 25 -1.26 -22.63 10.82
N ILE A 26 -0.50 -21.87 11.61
CA ILE A 26 -0.73 -21.62 13.03
C ILE A 26 -1.39 -20.25 13.11
N SER A 27 -2.46 -20.14 13.90
CA SER A 27 -3.19 -18.89 14.08
C SER A 27 -3.15 -18.43 15.54
N GLU A 28 -2.91 -17.15 15.76
CA GLU A 28 -3.09 -16.49 17.05
C GLU A 28 -4.06 -15.31 16.92
N ASN A 29 -4.98 -15.16 17.87
CA ASN A 29 -5.90 -14.03 17.91
C ASN A 29 -5.32 -12.90 18.78
N GLN A 30 -5.36 -11.68 18.25
CA GLN A 30 -4.99 -10.45 18.93
C GLN A 30 -6.23 -9.53 19.01
N ALA A 31 -6.11 -8.44 19.75
CA ALA A 31 -7.16 -7.41 19.75
C ALA A 31 -7.16 -6.68 18.39
N GLY A 32 -8.17 -6.95 17.56
CA GLY A 32 -8.38 -6.27 16.28
C GLY A 32 -7.75 -6.96 15.06
N TYR A 33 -6.96 -8.01 15.23
CA TYR A 33 -6.49 -8.84 14.10
C TYR A 33 -6.19 -10.28 14.52
N SER A 34 -6.15 -11.18 13.54
CA SER A 34 -5.63 -12.55 13.70
C SER A 34 -4.37 -12.69 12.87
N ILE A 35 -3.33 -13.31 13.43
CA ILE A 35 -2.06 -13.56 12.72
C ILE A 35 -1.93 -15.04 12.38
N TYR A 36 -1.64 -15.32 11.12
CA TYR A 36 -1.46 -16.64 10.55
C TYR A 36 -0.01 -16.78 10.07
N TYR A 37 0.68 -17.83 10.51
CA TYR A 37 2.07 -18.07 10.19
C TYR A 37 2.36 -19.57 10.13
N THR A 38 3.55 -19.96 9.66
CA THR A 38 3.96 -21.38 9.67
C THR A 38 4.94 -21.65 10.79
N ALA A 39 5.17 -22.93 11.11
CA ALA A 39 6.15 -23.32 12.15
C ALA A 39 7.56 -22.76 11.91
N ILE A 40 7.92 -22.41 10.66
CA ILE A 40 9.21 -21.81 10.30
C ILE A 40 9.38 -20.44 10.96
N ASP A 41 8.31 -19.65 11.04
CA ASP A 41 8.34 -18.26 11.52
C ASP A 41 7.96 -18.13 13.00
N ALA A 42 7.67 -19.25 13.68
CA ALA A 42 7.14 -19.28 15.05
C ALA A 42 8.02 -18.53 16.07
N ALA A 43 9.34 -18.57 15.91
CA ALA A 43 10.28 -17.86 16.78
C ALA A 43 10.23 -16.34 16.61
N GLU A 44 9.83 -15.85 15.43
CA GLU A 44 9.86 -14.44 15.05
C GLU A 44 8.54 -13.70 15.34
N ILE A 45 7.45 -14.45 15.57
CA ILE A 45 6.10 -13.88 15.80
C ILE A 45 6.06 -12.82 16.91
N PRO A 46 6.75 -12.97 18.06
CA PRO A 46 6.79 -11.88 19.05
C PRO A 46 7.32 -10.56 18.47
N GLY A 47 8.34 -10.61 17.61
CA GLY A 47 8.88 -9.44 16.91
C GLY A 47 7.91 -8.90 15.86
N TYR A 48 7.29 -9.77 15.07
CA TYR A 48 6.31 -9.35 14.06
C TYR A 48 5.09 -8.68 14.70
N ARG A 49 4.54 -9.23 15.80
CA ARG A 49 3.46 -8.59 16.57
C ARG A 49 3.85 -7.20 17.07
N MET A 50 5.09 -7.02 17.54
CA MET A 50 5.56 -5.71 17.98
C MET A 50 5.55 -4.70 16.82
N ASN A 51 6.09 -5.07 15.66
CA ASN A 51 6.13 -4.19 14.47
C ASN A 51 4.71 -3.88 13.95
N LEU A 52 3.84 -4.89 13.89
CA LEU A 52 2.44 -4.75 13.48
C LEU A 52 1.68 -3.80 14.42
N ASN A 53 1.79 -4.00 15.73
CA ASN A 53 1.13 -3.13 16.71
C ASN A 53 1.67 -1.68 16.62
N GLN A 54 2.97 -1.50 16.41
CA GLN A 54 3.56 -0.17 16.19
C GLN A 54 3.01 0.49 14.92
N GLY A 55 2.96 -0.24 13.80
CA GLY A 55 2.39 0.26 12.55
C GLY A 55 0.90 0.62 12.69
N MET A 56 0.11 -0.22 13.34
CA MET A 56 -1.31 0.04 13.62
C MET A 56 -1.47 1.31 14.45
N ASN A 57 -0.69 1.47 15.52
CA ASN A 57 -0.72 2.67 16.36
C ASN A 57 -0.37 3.92 15.55
N ARG A 58 0.66 3.88 14.70
CA ARG A 58 1.04 5.02 13.84
C ARG A 58 -0.09 5.43 12.89
N VAL A 59 -0.77 4.47 12.26
CA VAL A 59 -1.94 4.74 11.39
C VAL A 59 -3.09 5.36 12.20
N GLN A 60 -3.38 4.82 13.38
CA GLN A 60 -4.43 5.34 14.25
C GLN A 60 -4.11 6.74 14.77
N GLU A 61 -2.87 7.02 15.13
CA GLU A 61 -2.40 8.35 15.53
C GLU A 61 -2.46 9.32 14.36
N PHE A 62 -2.12 8.88 13.15
CA PHE A 62 -2.18 9.69 11.94
C PHE A 62 -3.59 10.24 11.70
N PHE A 63 -4.65 9.43 11.83
CA PHE A 63 -6.03 9.91 11.64
C PHE A 63 -6.79 10.24 12.94
N GLN A 64 -6.20 9.96 14.11
CA GLN A 64 -6.86 9.96 15.42
C GLN A 64 -8.14 9.10 15.44
N LYS A 65 -8.13 7.97 14.71
CA LYS A 65 -9.27 7.07 14.54
C LYS A 65 -8.83 5.60 14.60
N PRO A 66 -9.62 4.70 15.20
CA PRO A 66 -9.30 3.27 15.24
C PRO A 66 -9.58 2.59 13.90
N TYR A 67 -9.02 1.39 13.71
CA TYR A 67 -9.52 0.44 12.72
C TYR A 67 -10.97 0.08 13.06
N LYS A 68 -11.84 -0.01 12.04
CA LYS A 68 -13.28 -0.26 12.23
C LYS A 68 -13.59 -1.75 12.40
N GLN A 69 -12.79 -2.60 11.78
CA GLN A 69 -13.06 -4.03 11.67
C GLN A 69 -11.83 -4.85 12.01
N HIS A 70 -12.08 -6.08 12.47
CA HIS A 70 -11.06 -7.11 12.61
C HIS A 70 -10.55 -7.52 11.22
N PHE A 71 -9.26 -7.80 11.09
CA PHE A 71 -8.65 -8.24 9.83
C PHE A 71 -7.62 -9.33 10.06
N ASP A 72 -7.29 -10.06 9.00
CA ASP A 72 -6.33 -11.18 9.06
C ASP A 72 -4.96 -10.75 8.55
N ILE A 73 -3.91 -11.28 9.16
CA ILE A 73 -2.52 -11.02 8.76
C ILE A 73 -1.85 -12.36 8.47
N TYR A 74 -1.42 -12.57 7.23
CA TYR A 74 -0.73 -13.78 6.80
C TYR A 74 0.76 -13.49 6.63
N ILE A 75 1.58 -14.15 7.45
CA ILE A 75 3.03 -14.14 7.34
C ILE A 75 3.44 -15.30 6.44
N HIS A 76 3.67 -15.01 5.17
CA HIS A 76 4.08 -15.99 4.18
C HIS A 76 5.55 -16.36 4.36
N PRO A 77 5.90 -17.65 4.46
CA PRO A 77 7.28 -18.07 4.64
C PRO A 77 8.14 -17.72 3.41
N ASP A 78 7.55 -17.67 2.22
CA ASP A 78 8.27 -17.40 0.99
C ASP A 78 7.38 -16.80 -0.10
N ARG A 79 8.02 -16.51 -1.22
CA ARG A 79 7.40 -15.95 -2.41
C ARG A 79 6.35 -16.86 -3.05
N ALA A 80 6.59 -18.17 -3.04
CA ALA A 80 5.68 -19.13 -3.67
C ALA A 80 4.36 -19.20 -2.90
N SER A 81 4.44 -19.17 -1.58
CA SER A 81 3.29 -19.04 -0.68
C SER A 81 2.48 -17.77 -1.01
N LEU A 82 3.12 -16.61 -1.03
CA LEU A 82 2.47 -15.33 -1.35
C LEU A 82 1.82 -15.35 -2.76
N ASP A 83 2.59 -15.71 -3.78
CA ASP A 83 2.11 -15.75 -5.17
C ASP A 83 0.90 -16.68 -5.29
N SER A 84 0.95 -17.88 -4.69
CA SER A 84 -0.17 -18.83 -4.78
C SER A 84 -1.47 -18.30 -4.17
N THR A 85 -1.35 -17.53 -3.09
CA THR A 85 -2.48 -16.84 -2.47
C THR A 85 -3.04 -15.77 -3.40
N TRP A 86 -2.21 -14.85 -3.90
CA TRP A 86 -2.69 -13.78 -4.78
C TRP A 86 -3.22 -14.30 -6.12
N GLN A 87 -2.62 -15.35 -6.67
CA GLN A 87 -3.14 -16.05 -7.86
C GLN A 87 -4.58 -16.56 -7.63
N SER A 88 -4.85 -17.12 -6.45
CA SER A 88 -6.19 -17.59 -6.07
C SER A 88 -7.15 -16.42 -5.85
N ASP A 89 -6.75 -15.46 -5.03
CA ASP A 89 -7.59 -14.35 -4.60
C ASP A 89 -7.98 -13.43 -5.77
N TRP A 90 -7.07 -13.25 -6.74
CA TRP A 90 -7.31 -12.40 -7.91
C TRP A 90 -7.81 -13.17 -9.14
N GLY A 91 -7.93 -14.50 -9.06
CA GLY A 91 -8.31 -15.33 -10.21
C GLY A 91 -7.28 -15.29 -11.36
N MET A 92 -6.00 -15.05 -11.04
CA MET A 92 -4.91 -14.89 -11.99
C MET A 92 -3.86 -16.00 -11.81
N PRO A 93 -4.07 -17.23 -12.31
CA PRO A 93 -3.18 -18.37 -12.05
C PRO A 93 -1.74 -18.19 -12.57
N ALA A 94 -1.55 -17.31 -13.56
CA ALA A 94 -0.23 -16.99 -14.11
C ALA A 94 0.48 -15.83 -13.40
N PHE A 95 -0.18 -15.17 -12.45
CA PHE A 95 0.38 -14.02 -11.76
C PHE A 95 1.70 -14.38 -11.04
N LYS A 96 2.67 -13.47 -11.11
CA LYS A 96 3.89 -13.49 -10.34
C LYS A 96 4.13 -12.09 -9.81
N SER A 97 4.34 -11.98 -8.50
CA SER A 97 4.69 -10.70 -7.92
C SER A 97 6.08 -10.25 -8.40
N GLU A 98 6.32 -8.94 -8.40
CA GLU A 98 7.62 -8.33 -8.73
C GLU A 98 8.55 -8.27 -7.53
N CYS A 99 9.88 -8.31 -7.69
CA CYS A 99 10.80 -8.54 -6.55
C CYS A 99 10.64 -7.58 -5.36
N TRP A 100 10.12 -6.37 -5.61
CA TRP A 100 9.82 -5.34 -4.62
C TRP A 100 8.46 -5.51 -3.93
N MET A 101 7.53 -6.27 -4.51
CA MET A 101 6.23 -6.61 -3.93
C MET A 101 6.40 -7.71 -2.89
N VAL A 102 6.52 -7.32 -1.62
CA VAL A 102 6.66 -8.26 -0.49
C VAL A 102 5.41 -8.32 0.39
N ALA A 103 4.43 -7.44 0.16
CA ALA A 103 3.22 -7.35 0.94
C ALA A 103 2.08 -6.70 0.15
N SER A 104 0.84 -6.86 0.64
CA SER A 104 -0.35 -6.18 0.15
C SER A 104 -1.40 -6.13 1.25
N GLY A 105 -1.89 -4.92 1.57
CA GLY A 105 -3.03 -4.69 2.47
C GLY A 105 -4.34 -4.35 1.74
N VAL A 106 -5.45 -4.88 2.24
CA VAL A 106 -6.84 -4.50 1.90
C VAL A 106 -7.70 -4.52 3.17
N ALA A 107 -8.95 -4.07 3.14
CA ALA A 107 -9.77 -3.83 4.34
C ALA A 107 -9.79 -4.97 5.38
N SER A 108 -9.84 -6.23 4.92
CA SER A 108 -9.96 -7.42 5.76
C SER A 108 -8.67 -8.23 5.87
N ARG A 109 -7.59 -7.84 5.19
CA ARG A 109 -6.41 -8.71 5.05
C ARG A 109 -5.11 -7.96 4.79
N LEU A 110 -4.03 -8.44 5.40
CA LEU A 110 -2.65 -8.12 5.07
C LEU A 110 -1.89 -9.40 4.77
N ASP A 111 -1.36 -9.54 3.56
CA ASP A 111 -0.39 -10.59 3.22
C ASP A 111 1.01 -9.99 3.21
N ILE A 112 1.98 -10.65 3.83
CA ILE A 112 3.37 -10.19 3.91
C ILE A 112 4.33 -11.37 3.93
N ILE A 113 5.38 -11.33 3.08
CA ILE A 113 6.51 -12.27 3.20
C ILE A 113 7.20 -12.00 4.53
N ALA A 114 7.50 -13.05 5.30
CA ALA A 114 8.19 -12.99 6.58
C ALA A 114 9.37 -11.99 6.55
N PRO A 115 9.33 -10.88 7.30
CA PRO A 115 10.33 -9.81 7.20
C PRO A 115 11.78 -10.26 7.40
N GLN A 116 12.01 -11.28 8.23
CA GLN A 116 13.36 -11.86 8.44
C GLN A 116 13.94 -12.56 7.20
N ARG A 117 13.12 -12.77 6.17
CA ARG A 117 13.49 -13.48 4.94
C ARG A 117 13.58 -12.57 3.72
N TRP A 118 13.39 -11.26 3.90
CA TRP A 118 13.44 -10.30 2.79
C TRP A 118 14.79 -10.26 2.09
N ASP A 119 15.89 -10.48 2.79
CA ASP A 119 17.22 -10.52 2.15
C ASP A 119 17.33 -11.63 1.09
N SER A 120 16.47 -12.66 1.17
CA SER A 120 16.41 -13.76 0.20
C SER A 120 15.31 -13.60 -0.86
N PHE A 121 14.30 -12.76 -0.61
CA PHE A 121 13.09 -12.70 -1.44
C PHE A 121 12.75 -11.31 -1.99
N ALA A 122 13.51 -10.29 -1.60
CA ALA A 122 13.31 -8.92 -2.00
C ALA A 122 14.59 -8.30 -2.57
N CYS A 123 14.42 -7.51 -3.63
CA CYS A 123 15.53 -6.77 -4.24
C CYS A 123 15.92 -5.54 -3.41
N GLU A 124 14.93 -4.81 -2.89
CA GLU A 124 15.10 -3.49 -2.25
C GLU A 124 14.89 -3.50 -0.74
N HIS A 125 14.28 -4.56 -0.19
CA HIS A 125 13.98 -4.66 1.24
C HIS A 125 15.02 -5.51 1.96
N ARG A 126 15.40 -5.08 3.16
CA ARG A 126 16.42 -5.73 4.00
C ARG A 126 15.87 -5.94 5.40
N SER A 127 16.07 -7.14 5.96
CA SER A 127 15.57 -7.45 7.30
C SER A 127 16.26 -6.62 8.39
N ALA A 128 17.53 -6.25 8.15
CA ALA A 128 18.33 -5.46 9.08
C ALA A 128 17.94 -3.96 9.11
N ASP A 129 17.26 -3.45 8.07
CA ASP A 129 16.78 -2.06 8.06
C ASP A 129 15.42 -1.98 8.77
N THR A 130 15.48 -1.88 10.10
CA THR A 130 14.28 -1.90 10.94
C THR A 130 13.38 -0.69 10.71
N THR A 131 13.93 0.46 10.34
CA THR A 131 13.16 1.66 10.02
C THR A 131 12.39 1.47 8.72
N ALA A 132 13.07 1.03 7.66
CA ALA A 132 12.41 0.78 6.38
C ALA A 132 11.36 -0.34 6.50
N MET A 133 11.65 -1.39 7.26
CA MET A 133 10.70 -2.47 7.55
C MET A 133 9.45 -1.96 8.26
N ASN A 134 9.61 -1.18 9.34
CA ASN A 134 8.47 -0.64 10.07
C ASN A 134 7.66 0.35 9.23
N ASN A 135 8.31 1.15 8.39
CA ASN A 135 7.62 2.02 7.45
C ASN A 135 6.82 1.21 6.42
N LEU A 136 7.38 0.15 5.84
CA LEU A 136 6.64 -0.72 4.93
C LEU A 136 5.45 -1.39 5.60
N ILE A 137 5.62 -1.93 6.81
CA ILE A 137 4.48 -2.52 7.56
C ILE A 137 3.41 -1.47 7.82
N THR A 138 3.80 -0.24 8.18
CA THR A 138 2.86 0.88 8.39
C THR A 138 2.16 1.28 7.07
N HIS A 139 2.86 1.23 5.93
CA HIS A 139 2.31 1.50 4.59
C HIS A 139 1.16 0.53 4.29
N GLU A 140 1.41 -0.77 4.45
CA GLU A 140 0.40 -1.78 4.15
C GLU A 140 -0.78 -1.73 5.15
N LEU A 141 -0.50 -1.43 6.41
CA LEU A 141 -1.55 -1.21 7.41
C LEU A 141 -2.38 0.05 7.10
N MET A 142 -1.80 1.07 6.48
CA MET A 142 -2.56 2.21 5.97
C MET A 142 -3.51 1.79 4.85
N HIS A 143 -3.12 0.86 3.98
CA HIS A 143 -4.02 0.28 2.98
C HIS A 143 -5.19 -0.47 3.62
N VAL A 144 -4.94 -1.27 4.67
CA VAL A 144 -6.00 -1.91 5.45
C VAL A 144 -6.96 -0.86 6.01
N PHE A 145 -6.43 0.18 6.66
CA PHE A 145 -7.25 1.26 7.24
C PHE A 145 -8.06 1.99 6.17
N HIS A 146 -7.46 2.33 5.03
CA HIS A 146 -8.13 3.00 3.92
C HIS A 146 -9.23 2.10 3.35
N GLY A 147 -8.96 0.82 3.10
CA GLY A 147 -9.95 -0.14 2.64
C GLY A 147 -11.15 -0.26 3.58
N GLN A 148 -10.95 -0.24 4.90
CA GLN A 148 -12.05 -0.25 5.88
C GLN A 148 -12.91 1.02 5.88
N ASN A 149 -12.41 2.10 5.27
CA ASN A 149 -13.13 3.37 5.14
C ASN A 149 -13.64 3.62 3.71
N ASN A 150 -13.11 2.93 2.70
CA ASN A 150 -13.50 3.09 1.31
C ASN A 150 -14.71 2.19 0.97
N PRO A 151 -15.65 2.64 0.13
CA PRO A 151 -16.71 1.77 -0.42
C PRO A 151 -16.19 0.55 -1.18
N SER A 152 -15.04 0.68 -1.87
CA SER A 152 -14.31 -0.42 -2.50
C SER A 152 -13.24 -0.93 -1.54
N SER A 153 -13.58 -1.95 -0.77
CA SER A 153 -12.74 -2.46 0.34
C SER A 153 -11.40 -3.06 -0.08
N ASP A 154 -11.30 -3.49 -1.34
CA ASP A 154 -10.11 -4.07 -1.98
C ASP A 154 -9.55 -3.17 -3.09
N PHE A 155 -10.11 -1.97 -3.25
CA PHE A 155 -9.79 -1.00 -4.29
C PHE A 155 -10.05 -1.50 -5.74
N SER A 156 -10.77 -2.59 -5.95
CA SER A 156 -11.11 -3.07 -7.31
C SER A 156 -12.02 -2.11 -8.10
N GLU A 157 -12.72 -1.22 -7.40
CA GLU A 157 -13.66 -0.24 -7.95
C GLU A 157 -13.19 1.20 -7.70
N VAL A 158 -11.88 1.46 -7.71
CA VAL A 158 -11.34 2.84 -7.73
C VAL A 158 -10.77 3.20 -9.10
N SER A 159 -10.99 4.44 -9.53
CA SER A 159 -10.59 4.91 -10.86
C SER A 159 -9.92 6.28 -10.78
N GLY A 160 -8.71 6.37 -11.33
CA GLY A 160 -7.87 7.57 -11.30
C GLY A 160 -7.33 7.96 -9.91
N LEU A 161 -7.39 7.03 -8.94
CA LEU A 161 -7.03 7.26 -7.55
C LEU A 161 -5.84 6.41 -7.05
N ASP A 162 -5.17 5.65 -7.91
CA ASP A 162 -3.99 4.85 -7.51
C ASP A 162 -2.93 5.72 -6.82
N TRP A 163 -2.70 6.94 -7.33
CA TRP A 163 -1.79 7.92 -6.73
C TRP A 163 -2.24 8.32 -5.31
N PHE A 164 -3.54 8.38 -5.05
CA PHE A 164 -4.05 8.79 -3.74
C PHE A 164 -3.91 7.64 -2.74
N VAL A 165 -4.32 6.42 -3.13
CA VAL A 165 -4.21 5.20 -2.32
C VAL A 165 -2.75 4.99 -1.92
N GLU A 166 -1.84 4.94 -2.89
CA GLU A 166 -0.43 4.68 -2.63
C GLU A 166 0.30 5.89 -2.06
N GLY A 167 -0.08 7.10 -2.46
CA GLY A 167 0.47 8.34 -1.90
C GLY A 167 0.14 8.50 -0.42
N LEU A 168 -1.06 8.14 0.00
CA LEU A 168 -1.47 8.20 1.40
C LEU A 168 -0.65 7.25 2.25
N ALA A 169 -0.53 6.00 1.81
CA ALA A 169 0.27 5.00 2.50
C ALA A 169 1.75 5.41 2.57
N THR A 170 2.28 5.99 1.49
CA THR A 170 3.66 6.49 1.43
C THR A 170 3.90 7.64 2.41
N TYR A 171 2.99 8.61 2.45
CA TYR A 171 3.10 9.77 3.32
C TYR A 171 2.93 9.38 4.79
N ALA A 172 1.87 8.65 5.12
CA ALA A 172 1.55 8.30 6.50
C ALA A 172 2.53 7.31 7.14
N SER A 173 3.14 6.44 6.34
CA SER A 173 4.19 5.53 6.80
C SER A 173 5.52 6.23 7.07
N GLY A 174 5.72 7.44 6.56
CA GLY A 174 6.99 8.14 6.57
C GLY A 174 7.95 7.72 5.46
N GLN A 175 7.48 7.01 4.43
CA GLN A 175 8.27 6.71 3.23
C GLN A 175 8.40 7.91 2.28
N CYS A 176 7.58 8.94 2.44
CA CYS A 176 7.72 10.23 1.75
C CYS A 176 8.84 11.09 2.40
N ASP A 177 10.06 10.57 2.38
CA ASP A 177 11.24 11.17 3.03
C ASP A 177 11.88 12.31 2.21
N SER A 178 12.90 12.96 2.80
CA SER A 178 13.61 14.07 2.15
C SER A 178 14.31 13.68 0.85
N ILE A 179 14.77 12.43 0.70
CA ILE A 179 15.42 11.96 -0.52
C ILE A 179 14.40 11.91 -1.65
N ARG A 180 13.20 11.37 -1.39
CA ARG A 180 12.10 11.35 -2.36
C ARG A 180 11.63 12.75 -2.71
N ILE A 181 11.49 13.64 -1.72
CA ILE A 181 11.10 15.03 -1.97
C ILE A 181 12.12 15.74 -2.86
N LEU A 182 13.42 15.57 -2.63
CA LEU A 182 14.47 16.13 -3.48
C LEU A 182 14.39 15.62 -4.92
N ALA A 183 14.13 14.32 -5.11
CA ALA A 183 13.96 13.75 -6.45
C ALA A 183 12.74 14.33 -7.18
N VAL A 184 11.62 14.53 -6.47
CA VAL A 184 10.43 15.19 -7.04
C VAL A 184 10.71 16.65 -7.37
N GLN A 185 11.40 17.39 -6.49
CA GLN A 185 11.80 18.78 -6.76
C GLN A 185 12.64 18.88 -8.03
N GLU A 186 13.56 17.95 -8.26
CA GLU A 186 14.38 17.93 -9.46
C GLU A 186 13.55 17.62 -10.71
N ALA A 187 12.66 16.62 -10.67
CA ALA A 187 11.77 16.32 -11.78
C ALA A 187 10.84 17.50 -12.13
N ILE A 188 10.36 18.25 -11.13
CA ILE A 188 9.57 19.47 -11.36
C ILE A 188 10.41 20.54 -12.07
N LYS A 189 11.69 20.73 -11.70
CA LYS A 189 12.58 21.71 -12.34
C LYS A 189 12.88 21.34 -13.79
N GLN A 190 13.00 20.05 -14.07
CA GLN A 190 13.30 19.52 -15.40
C GLN A 190 12.03 19.37 -16.27
N ASN A 191 10.85 19.62 -15.70
CA ASN A 191 9.55 19.39 -16.35
C ASN A 191 9.35 17.92 -16.77
N GLU A 192 9.83 16.99 -15.95
CA GLU A 192 9.76 15.52 -16.14
C GLU A 192 8.69 14.87 -15.27
N ILE A 193 7.63 15.61 -14.95
CA ILE A 193 6.48 15.10 -14.20
C ILE A 193 5.28 14.91 -15.13
N PRO A 194 4.41 13.91 -14.88
CA PRO A 194 3.18 13.76 -15.65
C PRO A 194 2.26 14.98 -15.53
N GLU A 195 1.41 15.19 -16.53
CA GLU A 195 0.47 16.31 -16.57
C GLU A 195 -0.82 16.04 -15.78
N HIS A 196 -1.14 14.76 -15.52
CA HIS A 196 -2.35 14.33 -14.81
C HIS A 196 -2.01 13.48 -13.59
N LEU A 197 -2.79 13.64 -12.51
CA LEU A 197 -2.69 12.88 -11.27
C LEU A 197 -2.85 11.37 -11.51
N ALA A 198 -3.71 10.96 -12.45
CA ALA A 198 -3.90 9.55 -12.81
C ALA A 198 -2.58 8.89 -13.27
N ASP A 199 -1.64 9.67 -13.81
CA ASP A 199 -0.35 9.19 -14.29
C ASP A 199 0.75 9.24 -13.22
N PHE A 200 0.47 9.78 -12.01
CA PHE A 200 1.47 9.89 -10.94
C PHE A 200 1.83 8.53 -10.36
N TRP A 201 0.98 7.52 -10.54
CA TRP A 201 1.29 6.14 -10.17
C TRP A 201 2.05 5.37 -11.27
N SER A 202 3.01 6.04 -11.92
CA SER A 202 3.83 5.44 -12.97
C SER A 202 5.31 5.77 -12.81
N GLY A 203 6.18 4.92 -13.39
CA GLY A 203 7.62 5.12 -13.39
C GLY A 203 8.29 5.04 -12.01
N ASN A 204 9.53 5.53 -11.94
CA ASN A 204 10.39 5.40 -10.76
C ASN A 204 10.03 6.38 -9.63
N LEU A 205 9.43 7.52 -9.98
CA LEU A 205 9.07 8.56 -9.02
C LEU A 205 7.67 8.37 -8.41
N ARG A 206 6.94 7.31 -8.78
CA ARG A 206 5.53 7.11 -8.40
C ARG A 206 5.20 7.36 -6.94
N TYR A 207 6.01 6.81 -6.03
CA TYR A 207 5.85 6.99 -4.58
C TYR A 207 6.15 8.43 -4.15
N GLY A 208 7.19 9.06 -4.70
CA GLY A 208 7.54 10.44 -4.38
C GLY A 208 6.48 11.43 -4.87
N LEU A 209 6.05 11.29 -6.14
CA LEU A 209 4.99 12.11 -6.73
C LEU A 209 3.71 11.98 -5.91
N SER A 210 3.19 10.76 -5.79
CA SER A 210 1.96 10.44 -5.06
C SER A 210 2.00 10.89 -3.60
N GLY A 211 3.06 10.54 -2.88
CA GLY A 211 3.23 10.89 -1.47
C GLY A 211 3.33 12.40 -1.23
N SER A 212 4.03 13.13 -2.11
CA SER A 212 4.16 14.58 -1.98
C SER A 212 2.86 15.34 -2.28
N VAL A 213 1.99 14.80 -3.15
CA VAL A 213 0.65 15.37 -3.34
C VAL A 213 -0.17 15.20 -2.08
N VAL A 214 -0.20 14.02 -1.46
CA VAL A 214 -0.90 13.79 -0.19
C VAL A 214 -0.31 14.65 0.93
N MET A 215 1.01 14.80 0.99
CA MET A 215 1.67 15.72 1.94
C MET A 215 1.19 17.16 1.78
N TYR A 216 1.07 17.65 0.54
CA TYR A 216 0.46 18.96 0.26
C TYR A 216 -1.00 19.01 0.70
N LEU A 217 -1.80 17.99 0.37
CA LEU A 217 -3.22 17.94 0.74
C LEU A 217 -3.41 18.03 2.26
N ASP A 218 -2.59 17.31 3.01
CA ASP A 218 -2.64 17.35 4.46
C ASP A 218 -2.19 18.71 5.02
N ALA A 219 -1.12 19.30 4.48
CA ALA A 219 -0.64 20.61 4.90
C ALA A 219 -1.64 21.73 4.59
N HIS A 220 -2.35 21.65 3.46
CA HIS A 220 -3.24 22.69 2.98
C HIS A 220 -4.69 22.53 3.51
N TYR A 221 -5.25 21.34 3.44
CA TYR A 221 -6.64 21.07 3.80
C TYR A 221 -6.81 20.43 5.19
N GLY A 222 -5.75 19.86 5.75
CA GLY A 222 -5.75 19.23 7.06
C GLY A 222 -6.24 17.78 7.07
N ARG A 223 -5.90 17.09 8.15
CA ARG A 223 -6.09 15.65 8.34
C ARG A 223 -7.54 15.17 8.25
N GLU A 224 -8.49 15.98 8.74
CA GLU A 224 -9.91 15.61 8.70
C GLU A 224 -10.45 15.67 7.26
N LYS A 225 -9.98 16.62 6.43
CA LYS A 225 -10.32 16.62 5.01
C LYS A 225 -9.70 15.44 4.29
N LEU A 226 -8.44 15.11 4.60
CA LEU A 226 -7.78 13.91 4.07
C LEU A 226 -8.55 12.63 4.42
N PHE A 227 -9.11 12.56 5.64
CA PHE A 227 -9.97 11.45 6.04
C PHE A 227 -11.28 11.38 5.23
N GLN A 228 -11.92 12.52 4.95
CA GLN A 228 -13.16 12.57 4.16
C GLN A 228 -12.97 12.07 2.73
N VAL A 229 -11.81 12.31 2.11
CA VAL A 229 -11.56 11.86 0.74
C VAL A 229 -11.21 10.37 0.64
N LEU A 230 -10.93 9.69 1.77
CA LEU A 230 -10.77 8.22 1.79
C LEU A 230 -12.00 7.48 1.27
N PHE A 231 -13.18 8.08 1.37
CA PHE A 231 -14.45 7.50 0.95
C PHE A 231 -14.72 7.66 -0.56
N CYS A 232 -13.84 8.34 -1.30
CA CYS A 232 -13.98 8.53 -2.73
C CYS A 232 -13.46 7.32 -3.50
N THR A 233 -14.16 6.96 -4.58
CA THR A 233 -13.74 5.91 -5.52
C THR A 233 -13.34 6.48 -6.89
N GLU A 234 -13.61 7.76 -7.15
CA GLU A 234 -13.33 8.42 -8.42
C GLU A 234 -12.56 9.74 -8.20
N LEU A 235 -11.63 10.06 -9.10
CA LEU A 235 -10.84 11.30 -9.06
C LEU A 235 -11.71 12.56 -8.97
N ASN A 236 -12.73 12.67 -9.83
CA ASN A 236 -13.64 13.83 -9.80
C ASN A 236 -14.36 13.96 -8.46
N SER A 237 -14.74 12.84 -7.84
CA SER A 237 -15.38 12.86 -6.52
C SER A 237 -14.45 13.36 -5.42
N LEU A 238 -13.15 13.06 -5.52
CA LEU A 238 -12.12 13.55 -4.61
C LEU A 238 -11.91 15.06 -4.82
N LEU A 239 -11.73 15.50 -6.07
CA LEU A 239 -11.55 16.90 -6.44
C LEU A 239 -12.73 17.77 -5.98
N ASP A 240 -13.96 17.32 -6.21
CA ASP A 240 -15.19 17.98 -5.72
C ASP A 240 -15.20 18.15 -4.19
N LYS A 241 -14.66 17.19 -3.45
CA LYS A 241 -14.65 17.19 -1.97
C LYS A 241 -13.57 18.13 -1.41
N LEU A 242 -12.50 18.33 -2.19
CA LEU A 242 -11.48 19.35 -1.96
C LEU A 242 -11.93 20.74 -2.43
N GLY A 243 -12.87 20.81 -3.38
CA GLY A 243 -13.34 22.06 -3.96
C GLY A 243 -12.33 22.71 -4.91
N VAL A 244 -11.57 21.90 -5.65
CA VAL A 244 -10.48 22.33 -6.54
C VAL A 244 -10.52 21.51 -7.84
N ASP A 245 -10.10 22.09 -8.95
CA ASP A 245 -9.84 21.33 -10.18
C ASP A 245 -8.42 20.76 -10.20
N GLU A 246 -8.17 19.81 -11.10
CA GLU A 246 -6.88 19.12 -11.18
C GLU A 246 -5.72 20.08 -11.52
N GLU A 247 -5.94 21.03 -12.43
CA GLU A 247 -4.93 22.00 -12.86
C GLU A 247 -4.46 22.86 -11.69
N THR A 248 -5.39 23.41 -10.92
CA THR A 248 -5.12 24.24 -9.74
C THR A 248 -4.42 23.42 -8.66
N LEU A 249 -4.88 22.19 -8.39
CA LEU A 249 -4.23 21.30 -7.42
C LEU A 249 -2.79 21.01 -7.81
N LEU A 250 -2.53 20.67 -9.07
CA LEU A 250 -1.18 20.39 -9.56
C LEU A 250 -0.29 21.63 -9.54
N HIS A 251 -0.83 22.80 -9.89
CA HIS A 251 -0.10 24.06 -9.81
C HIS A 251 0.34 24.36 -8.35
N ASP A 252 -0.60 24.27 -7.41
CA ASP A 252 -0.34 24.63 -6.02
C ASP A 252 0.55 23.61 -5.32
N TRP A 253 0.37 22.32 -5.61
CA TRP A 253 1.28 21.26 -5.16
C TRP A 253 2.71 21.49 -5.65
N LYS A 254 2.92 21.83 -6.94
CA LYS A 254 4.26 22.16 -7.46
C LYS A 254 4.86 23.35 -6.70
N GLY A 255 4.06 24.36 -6.39
CA GLY A 255 4.48 25.51 -5.58
C GLY A 255 4.91 25.10 -4.17
N TYR A 256 4.10 24.27 -3.51
CA TYR A 256 4.40 23.71 -2.18
C TYR A 256 5.71 22.92 -2.18
N VAL A 257 5.87 21.96 -3.09
CA VAL A 257 7.06 21.10 -3.13
C VAL A 257 8.33 21.91 -3.39
N LYS A 258 8.28 22.94 -4.24
CA LYS A 258 9.42 23.85 -4.47
C LYS A 258 9.82 24.67 -3.24
N SER A 259 8.94 24.80 -2.26
CA SER A 259 9.17 25.58 -1.04
C SER A 259 9.68 24.79 0.16
N LEU A 260 9.66 23.45 0.08
CA LEU A 260 10.22 22.52 1.07
C LEU A 260 11.76 22.52 1.03
#